data_AF-A0A382ZIX2-F1
#
_entry.id   AF-A0A382ZIX2-F1
#
_cell.length_a   1.000
_cell.length_b   1.000
_cell.length_c   1.000
_cell.angle_alpha   90.00
_cell.angle_beta   90.00
_cell.angle_gamma   90.00
#
_symmetry.space_group_name_H-M   'P 1'
#
loop_
_entity.id
_entity.type
_entity.pdbx_description
1 polymer ?
#
loop_
_entity_poly.entity_id
_entity_poly.type
_entity_poly.pdbx_seq_one_letter_code
_entity_poly.pdbx_strand_id
1 'polypeptide(L)'
;MDYEVIHHGESTIEISLGKSIDMKINLVVHSLFSFLTDNLDNRSDYIIDFYPTYHSIFIDFNELKTDFYHIKQKIVDLMKEFEIVGFVDNSKKEIIEIPVNYGGKDGFDLERLSSIVGLSEKEVIQIHTKPLYKVFLIGFMPGFPY
;
A
#
# COMPACT_ATOMS: atom_id res chain seq x y z
N MET A 1 10.46 15.91 2.56
CA MET A 1 9.79 15.21 1.43
C MET A 1 8.54 15.98 1.10
N ASP A 2 8.17 16.14 -0.17
CA ASP A 2 6.92 16.82 -0.50
C ASP A 2 5.74 15.89 -0.21
N TYR A 3 4.78 16.36 0.59
CA TYR A 3 3.55 15.65 0.91
C TYR A 3 2.38 16.62 1.04
N GLU A 4 1.17 16.11 0.85
CA GLU A 4 -0.06 16.85 1.08
C GLU A 4 -0.93 16.10 2.12
N VAL A 5 -1.55 16.86 3.03
CA VAL A 5 -2.53 16.33 3.99
C VAL A 5 -3.88 16.97 3.68
N ILE A 6 -4.78 16.17 3.14
CA ILE A 6 -6.06 16.61 2.56
C ILE A 6 -7.23 15.80 3.11
N HIS A 7 -8.42 16.38 3.03
CA HIS A 7 -9.66 15.66 3.32
C HIS A 7 -9.91 14.60 2.26
N HIS A 8 -10.37 13.43 2.68
CA HIS A 8 -10.91 12.41 1.79
C HIS A 8 -12.32 12.02 2.26
N GLY A 9 -13.32 12.82 1.90
CA GLY A 9 -14.64 12.70 2.52
C GLY A 9 -14.71 13.36 3.90
N GLU A 10 -15.69 12.96 4.71
CA GLU A 10 -16.03 13.64 5.98
C GLU A 10 -15.14 13.19 7.14
N SER A 11 -14.89 11.89 7.25
CA SER A 11 -14.24 11.25 8.39
C SER A 11 -12.89 10.57 8.06
N THR A 12 -12.26 10.95 6.94
CA THR A 12 -10.98 10.35 6.50
C THR A 12 -9.99 11.41 6.06
N ILE A 13 -8.72 11.21 6.40
CA ILE A 13 -7.58 12.01 5.97
C ILE A 13 -6.75 11.20 4.97
N GLU A 14 -6.34 11.84 3.88
CA GLU A 14 -5.31 11.32 3.00
C GLU A 14 -3.98 12.06 3.23
N ILE A 15 -2.92 11.29 3.43
CA ILE A 15 -1.52 11.74 3.35
C ILE A 15 -0.99 11.31 1.99
N SER A 16 -0.91 12.24 1.04
CA SER A 16 -0.45 11.98 -0.31
C SER A 16 1.05 12.25 -0.44
N LEU A 17 1.82 11.25 -0.88
CA LEU A 17 3.28 11.28 -1.02
C LEU A 17 3.73 11.32 -2.49
N GLY A 18 2.79 11.36 -3.44
CA GLY A 18 3.08 11.33 -4.87
C GLY A 18 1.83 11.19 -5.74
N LYS A 19 2.03 11.12 -7.07
CA LYS A 19 0.94 11.05 -8.06
C LYS A 19 1.02 9.83 -8.99
N SER A 20 1.99 8.95 -8.78
CA SER A 20 2.25 7.79 -9.64
C SER A 20 2.75 6.60 -8.83
N ILE A 21 2.61 5.40 -9.40
CA ILE A 21 3.18 4.18 -8.84
C ILE A 21 4.71 4.27 -8.96
N ASP A 22 5.40 4.41 -7.83
CA ASP A 22 6.85 4.47 -7.74
C ASP A 22 7.33 3.65 -6.55
N MET A 23 8.37 2.83 -6.77
CA MET A 23 8.86 1.89 -5.75
C MET A 23 9.52 2.58 -4.55
N LYS A 24 10.18 3.72 -4.76
CA LYS A 24 10.77 4.51 -3.67
C LYS A 24 9.69 5.18 -2.86
N ILE A 25 8.66 5.73 -3.52
CA ILE A 25 7.50 6.28 -2.82
C ILE A 25 6.81 5.20 -1.99
N ASN A 26 6.56 4.02 -2.56
CA ASN A 26 5.93 2.93 -1.83
C ASN A 26 6.75 2.45 -0.63
N LEU A 27 8.09 2.44 -0.71
CA LEU A 27 8.95 2.18 0.45
C LEU A 27 8.70 3.20 1.56
N VAL A 28 8.64 4.49 1.21
CA VAL A 28 8.36 5.54 2.19
C VAL A 28 6.94 5.41 2.75
N VAL A 29 5.93 5.08 1.92
CA VAL A 29 4.55 4.82 2.38
C VAL A 29 4.55 3.73 3.45
N HIS A 30 5.20 2.59 3.22
CA HIS A 30 5.22 1.49 4.19
C HIS A 30 5.98 1.84 5.47
N SER A 31 7.13 2.50 5.36
CA SER A 31 7.87 2.96 6.55
C SER A 31 7.09 3.99 7.35
N LEU A 32 6.45 4.95 6.68
CA LEU A 32 5.63 5.98 7.32
C LEU A 32 4.36 5.38 7.92
N PHE A 33 3.72 4.44 7.24
CA PHE A 33 2.54 3.72 7.75
C PHE A 33 2.86 3.06 9.10
N SER A 34 3.94 2.26 9.16
CA SER A 34 4.39 1.65 10.42
C SER A 34 4.70 2.69 11.50
N PHE A 35 5.35 3.79 11.14
CA PHE A 35 5.67 4.86 12.09
C PHE A 35 4.41 5.55 12.64
N LEU A 36 3.43 5.84 11.77
CA LEU A 36 2.18 6.47 12.17
C LEU A 36 1.32 5.54 13.02
N THR A 37 1.21 4.25 12.69
CA THR A 37 0.48 3.29 13.52
C THR A 37 1.09 3.19 14.91
N ASP A 38 2.42 3.16 15.02
CA ASP A 38 3.09 3.04 16.33
C ASP A 38 2.89 4.28 17.21
N ASN A 39 2.82 5.47 16.61
CA ASN A 39 2.81 6.76 17.32
C ASN A 39 1.44 7.43 17.45
N LEU A 40 0.49 7.15 16.54
CA LEU A 40 -0.82 7.79 16.48
C LEU A 40 -1.95 6.85 16.95
N ASP A 41 -1.92 5.57 16.55
CA ASP A 41 -2.97 4.60 16.88
C ASP A 41 -3.01 4.30 18.38
N ASN A 42 -1.87 3.90 18.95
CA ASN A 42 -1.72 3.48 20.35
C ASN A 42 -2.07 4.54 21.41
N ARG A 43 -2.36 5.79 21.00
CA ARG A 43 -2.52 6.94 21.91
C ARG A 43 -3.84 7.67 21.75
N SER A 44 -4.73 7.23 20.86
CA SER A 44 -5.97 7.95 20.59
C SER A 44 -7.21 7.05 20.67
N ASP A 45 -8.31 7.60 21.18
CA ASP A 45 -9.60 6.94 21.20
C ASP A 45 -10.49 7.38 20.03
N TYR A 46 -9.92 8.15 19.09
CA TYR A 46 -10.60 8.79 17.97
C TYR A 46 -10.11 8.34 16.60
N ILE A 47 -9.00 7.61 16.48
CA ILE A 47 -8.63 6.97 15.21
C ILE A 47 -9.34 5.63 15.11
N ILE A 48 -9.86 5.32 13.92
CA ILE A 48 -10.61 4.11 13.63
C ILE A 48 -9.73 3.10 12.88
N ASP A 49 -9.06 3.54 11.82
CA ASP A 49 -8.23 2.65 11.00
C ASP A 49 -7.17 3.43 10.20
N PHE A 50 -6.15 2.70 9.73
CA PHE A 50 -5.13 3.18 8.81
C PHE A 50 -4.98 2.20 7.66
N TYR A 51 -4.87 2.69 6.42
CA TYR A 51 -4.58 1.82 5.28
C TYR A 51 -3.67 2.50 4.24
N PRO A 52 -2.58 1.84 3.82
CA PRO A 52 -1.69 2.35 2.79
C PRO A 52 -2.20 2.01 1.39
N THR A 53 -1.76 2.80 0.42
CA THR A 53 -1.92 2.54 -1.02
C THR A 53 -0.55 2.58 -1.71
N TYR A 54 -0.51 2.73 -3.03
CA TYR A 54 0.75 2.85 -3.77
C TYR A 54 1.59 4.06 -3.32
N HIS A 55 0.94 5.21 -3.07
CA HIS A 55 1.59 6.49 -2.81
C HIS A 55 0.92 7.35 -1.73
N SER A 56 -0.15 6.86 -1.11
CA SER A 56 -0.88 7.59 -0.07
C SER A 56 -1.19 6.70 1.12
N ILE A 57 -1.39 7.31 2.29
CA ILE A 57 -1.91 6.65 3.49
C ILE A 57 -3.24 7.31 3.83
N PHE A 58 -4.24 6.49 4.13
CA PHE A 58 -5.54 6.94 4.59
C PHE A 58 -5.70 6.66 6.07
N ILE A 59 -6.39 7.57 6.76
CA ILE A 59 -6.63 7.51 8.19
C ILE A 59 -8.08 7.84 8.44
N ASP A 60 -8.85 6.86 8.88
CA ASP A 60 -10.25 7.04 9.26
C ASP A 60 -10.32 7.45 10.73
N PHE A 61 -11.20 8.39 11.06
CA PHE A 61 -11.34 8.90 12.41
C PHE A 61 -12.80 9.14 12.80
N ASN A 62 -13.06 9.20 14.10
CA ASN A 62 -14.37 9.48 14.66
C ASN A 62 -14.57 11.00 14.79
N GLU A 63 -15.35 11.56 13.86
CA GLU A 63 -15.72 12.99 13.79
C GLU A 63 -16.47 13.52 15.03
N LEU A 64 -17.07 12.64 15.85
CA LEU A 64 -17.70 13.05 17.10
C LEU A 64 -16.70 13.30 18.24
N LYS A 65 -15.45 12.81 18.08
CA LYS A 65 -14.39 12.92 19.09
C LYS A 65 -13.27 13.87 18.69
N THR A 66 -13.08 14.07 17.40
CA THR A 66 -12.01 14.92 16.87
C THR A 66 -12.38 15.49 15.50
N ASP A 67 -11.53 16.35 14.97
CA ASP A 67 -11.69 16.94 13.65
C ASP A 67 -10.43 16.77 12.80
N PHE A 68 -10.59 17.06 11.51
CA PHE A 68 -9.52 17.02 10.53
C PHE A 68 -8.29 17.84 10.94
N TYR A 69 -8.49 19.05 11.47
CA TYR A 69 -7.40 19.98 11.74
C TYR A 69 -6.54 19.52 12.90
N HIS A 70 -7.15 18.95 13.94
CA HIS A 70 -6.44 18.35 15.06
C HIS A 70 -5.55 17.19 14.62
N ILE A 71 -6.09 16.26 13.85
CA ILE A 71 -5.32 15.11 13.36
C ILE A 71 -4.25 15.58 12.37
N LYS A 72 -4.58 16.49 11.45
CA LYS A 72 -3.62 17.08 10.50
C LYS A 72 -2.44 17.71 11.23
N GLN A 73 -2.67 18.46 12.30
CA GLN A 73 -1.60 19.05 13.08
C GLN A 73 -0.67 17.96 13.67
N LYS A 74 -1.25 16.91 14.25
CA LYS A 74 -0.48 15.76 14.74
C LYS A 74 0.32 15.06 13.65
N ILE A 75 -0.28 14.83 12.48
CA ILE A 75 0.41 14.26 11.32
C ILE A 75 1.58 15.14 10.93
N VAL A 76 1.39 16.46 10.81
CA VAL A 76 2.47 17.40 10.44
C VAL A 76 3.63 17.35 11.43
N ASP A 77 3.35 17.24 12.73
CA ASP A 77 4.40 17.14 13.75
C ASP A 77 5.13 15.79 13.69
N LEU A 78 4.39 14.68 13.54
CA LEU A 78 4.96 13.34 13.32
C LEU A 78 5.77 13.25 12.03
N MET A 79 5.38 13.96 10.97
CA MET A 79 6.13 14.00 9.71
C MET A 79 7.50 14.65 9.91
N LYS A 80 7.60 15.71 10.72
CA LYS A 80 8.91 16.32 11.07
C LYS A 80 9.79 15.35 11.85
N GLU A 81 9.20 14.61 12.79
CA GLU A 81 9.92 13.56 13.54
C GLU A 81 10.41 12.44 12.62
N PHE A 82 9.54 11.99 11.71
CA PHE A 82 9.88 10.96 10.72
C PHE A 82 11.02 11.41 9.79
N GLU A 83 11.04 12.67 9.36
CA GLU A 83 12.15 13.21 8.57
C GLU A 83 13.50 13.20 9.31
N ILE A 84 13.49 13.33 10.64
CA ILE A 84 14.70 13.26 11.48
C ILE A 84 15.16 11.82 11.66
N VAL A 85 14.23 10.91 11.96
CA VAL A 85 14.53 9.47 12.13
C VAL A 85 15.00 8.87 10.80
N GLY A 86 14.45 9.35 9.69
CA GLY A 86 14.65 8.80 8.36
C GLY A 86 13.81 7.55 8.13
N PHE A 87 13.63 7.19 6.87
CA PHE A 87 13.01 5.91 6.53
C PHE A 87 14.03 4.79 6.72
N VAL A 88 13.60 3.71 7.36
CA VAL A 88 14.37 2.46 7.43
C VAL A 88 13.78 1.52 6.40
N ASP A 89 14.60 1.08 5.44
CA ASP A 89 14.25 -0.04 4.58
C ASP A 89 14.30 -1.33 5.40
N ASN A 90 13.23 -1.57 6.16
CA ASN A 90 12.99 -2.79 6.91
C ASN A 90 12.44 -3.90 6.02
N SER A 91 12.57 -3.82 4.70
CA SER A 91 12.28 -4.96 3.82
C SER A 91 13.28 -6.08 4.09
N LYS A 92 13.03 -6.83 5.17
CA LYS A 92 13.41 -8.23 5.19
C LYS A 92 12.78 -8.81 3.94
N LYS A 93 13.64 -9.22 3.02
CA LYS A 93 13.27 -9.87 1.76
C LYS A 93 12.69 -11.24 2.07
N GLU A 94 11.54 -11.28 2.73
CA GLU A 94 10.77 -12.49 2.85
C GLU A 94 10.19 -12.75 1.46
N ILE A 95 10.86 -13.65 0.73
CA ILE A 95 10.37 -14.12 -0.55
C ILE A 95 9.38 -15.23 -0.23
N ILE A 96 8.10 -14.96 -0.47
CA ILE A 96 7.03 -15.94 -0.34
C ILE A 96 6.86 -16.63 -1.69
N GLU A 97 7.11 -17.94 -1.73
CA GLU A 97 6.86 -18.75 -2.92
C GLU A 97 5.39 -19.19 -2.94
N ILE A 98 4.66 -18.82 -3.99
CA ILE A 98 3.24 -19.16 -4.16
C ILE A 98 3.12 -20.21 -5.28
N PRO A 99 2.71 -21.46 -4.98
CA PRO A 99 2.48 -22.46 -6.01
C PRO A 99 1.23 -22.10 -6.82
N VAL A 100 1.34 -22.16 -8.16
CA VAL A 100 0.24 -21.85 -9.09
C VAL A 100 0.06 -23.00 -10.07
N ASN A 101 -1.17 -23.52 -10.17
CA ASN A 101 -1.54 -24.46 -11.23
C ASN A 101 -2.03 -23.68 -12.45
N TYR A 102 -1.26 -23.68 -13.53
CA TYR A 102 -1.60 -22.93 -14.75
C TYR A 102 -2.46 -23.74 -15.71
N GLY A 103 -3.37 -23.05 -16.41
CA GLY A 103 -4.13 -23.60 -17.53
C GLY A 103 -5.25 -24.57 -17.15
N GLY A 104 -5.80 -25.24 -18.16
CA GLY A 104 -6.89 -26.20 -17.99
C GLY A 104 -8.11 -25.61 -17.28
N LYS A 105 -8.71 -26.38 -16.36
CA LYS A 105 -9.91 -25.97 -15.62
C LYS A 105 -9.66 -24.87 -14.58
N ASP A 106 -8.43 -24.74 -14.10
CA ASP A 106 -8.07 -23.80 -13.02
C ASP A 106 -7.57 -22.45 -13.60
N GLY A 107 -7.18 -22.43 -14.88
CA GLY A 107 -6.75 -21.23 -15.60
C GLY A 107 -7.25 -21.23 -17.05
N PHE A 108 -8.57 -21.28 -17.23
CA PHE A 108 -9.23 -21.42 -18.53
C PHE A 108 -8.92 -20.28 -19.52
N ASP A 109 -8.51 -19.11 -19.02
CA ASP A 109 -8.15 -17.96 -19.85
C ASP A 109 -6.74 -18.06 -20.47
N LEU A 110 -5.90 -19.01 -20.06
CA LEU A 110 -4.51 -19.10 -20.52
C LEU A 110 -4.40 -19.33 -22.03
N GLU A 111 -5.21 -20.23 -22.59
CA GLU A 111 -5.24 -20.52 -24.03
C GLU A 111 -5.67 -19.29 -24.84
N ARG A 112 -6.70 -18.59 -24.36
CA ARG A 112 -7.19 -17.34 -24.94
C ARG A 112 -6.12 -16.24 -24.87
N LEU A 113 -5.46 -16.08 -23.72
CA LEU A 113 -4.38 -15.11 -23.53
C LEU A 113 -3.23 -15.39 -24.49
N SER A 114 -2.75 -16.64 -24.54
CA SER A 114 -1.73 -17.14 -25.46
C SER A 114 -2.03 -16.75 -26.92
N SER A 115 -3.28 -16.95 -27.35
CA SER A 115 -3.75 -16.55 -28.69
C SER A 115 -3.72 -15.04 -28.92
N ILE A 116 -4.11 -14.24 -27.92
CA ILE A 116 -4.14 -12.78 -28.00
C ILE A 116 -2.73 -12.19 -28.10
N VAL A 117 -1.78 -12.72 -27.31
CA VAL A 117 -0.41 -12.17 -27.25
C VAL A 117 0.54 -12.82 -28.27
N GLY A 118 0.10 -13.86 -28.98
CA GLY A 118 0.90 -14.55 -29.99
C GLY A 118 2.08 -15.35 -29.41
N LEU A 119 1.96 -15.82 -28.17
CA LEU A 119 2.96 -16.63 -27.47
C LEU A 119 2.37 -17.99 -27.13
N SER A 120 3.18 -19.04 -27.03
CA SER A 120 2.74 -20.31 -26.48
C SER A 120 2.39 -20.17 -24.99
N GLU A 121 1.48 -21.01 -24.48
CA GLU A 121 1.15 -21.03 -23.05
C GLU A 121 2.39 -21.19 -22.16
N LYS A 122 3.38 -21.98 -22.60
CA LYS A 122 4.66 -22.15 -21.88
C LYS A 122 5.45 -20.85 -21.77
N GLU A 123 5.49 -20.05 -22.85
CA GLU A 123 6.16 -18.75 -22.84
C GLU A 123 5.43 -17.76 -21.93
N VAL A 124 4.08 -17.76 -21.94
CA VAL A 124 3.28 -16.95 -21.01
C VAL A 124 3.59 -17.31 -19.55
N ILE A 125 3.61 -18.60 -19.21
CA ILE A 125 3.94 -19.08 -17.86
C ILE A 125 5.38 -18.68 -17.47
N GLN A 126 6.35 -18.81 -18.38
CA GLN A 126 7.73 -18.42 -18.12
C GLN A 126 7.85 -16.91 -17.87
N ILE A 127 7.14 -16.08 -18.65
CA ILE A 127 7.12 -14.63 -18.45
C ILE A 127 6.47 -14.28 -17.11
N HIS A 128 5.38 -14.94 -16.74
CA HIS A 128 4.66 -14.67 -15.50
C HIS A 128 5.42 -15.10 -14.25
N THR A 129 6.17 -16.21 -14.31
CA THR A 129 6.88 -16.78 -13.15
C THR A 129 8.30 -16.24 -12.94
N LYS A 130 8.89 -15.59 -13.94
CA LYS A 130 10.26 -15.05 -13.89
C LYS A 130 10.46 -13.84 -12.95
N PRO A 131 9.53 -12.88 -12.86
CA PRO A 131 9.73 -11.69 -12.02
C PRO A 131 9.63 -12.01 -10.53
N LEU A 132 10.34 -11.23 -9.71
CA LEU A 132 10.03 -11.09 -8.29
C LEU A 132 8.95 -10.01 -8.14
N TYR A 133 7.77 -10.41 -7.71
CA TYR A 133 6.67 -9.47 -7.44
C TYR A 133 6.83 -8.86 -6.06
N LYS A 134 6.63 -7.54 -5.98
CA LYS A 134 6.54 -6.80 -4.72
C LYS A 134 5.07 -6.51 -4.46
N VAL A 135 4.60 -6.83 -3.25
CA VAL A 135 3.28 -6.39 -2.79
C VAL A 135 3.39 -4.92 -2.43
N PHE A 136 2.72 -4.07 -3.20
CA PHE A 136 2.65 -2.64 -2.96
C PHE A 136 1.58 -2.31 -1.93
N LEU A 137 0.43 -3.00 -1.97
CA LEU A 137 -0.67 -2.86 -1.01
C LEU A 137 -1.51 -4.15 -0.98
N ILE A 138 -2.38 -4.27 0.03
CA ILE A 138 -3.38 -5.34 0.15
C ILE A 138 -4.76 -4.66 0.25
N GLY A 139 -5.73 -5.07 -0.58
CA GLY A 139 -7.04 -4.40 -0.64
C GLY A 139 -8.03 -5.11 -1.56
N PHE A 140 -9.18 -4.50 -1.89
CA PHE A 140 -10.33 -5.08 -2.62
C PHE A 140 -11.05 -6.22 -1.89
N MET A 141 -10.31 -7.23 -1.44
CA MET A 141 -10.79 -8.32 -0.59
C MET A 141 -9.74 -8.63 0.47
N PRO A 142 -10.12 -9.23 1.62
CA PRO A 142 -9.16 -9.60 2.66
C PRO A 142 -8.01 -10.43 2.08
N GLY A 143 -6.79 -9.90 2.18
CA GLY A 143 -5.58 -10.59 1.73
C GLY A 143 -5.31 -10.57 0.22
N PHE A 144 -6.05 -9.78 -0.58
CA PHE A 144 -5.79 -9.70 -2.02
C PHE A 144 -4.64 -8.71 -2.31
N PRO A 145 -3.48 -9.18 -2.84
CA PRO A 145 -2.30 -8.35 -3.04
C PRO A 145 -2.32 -7.61 -4.39
N TYR A 146 -1.72 -6.43 -4.39
CA TYR A 146 -1.56 -5.55 -5.53
C TYR A 146 -0.11 -5.10 -5.71
#